data_AF-A0AAQ1ST31-F1
#
_entry.id   AF-A0AAQ1ST31-F1
#
_cell.length_a   1.000
_cell.length_b   1.000
_cell.length_c   1.000
_cell.angle_alpha   90.00
_cell.angle_beta   90.00
_cell.angle_gamma   90.00
#
_symmetry.space_group_name_H-M   'P 1'
#
loop_
_entity.id
_entity.type
_entity.pdbx_description
1 polymer ?
#
loop_
_entity_poly.entity_id
_entity_poly.type
_entity_poly.pdbx_seq_one_letter_code
_entity_poly.pdbx_strand_id
1 'polypeptide(L)'
;MLKLVPDPPFSNDPSHHLEDTLTQAAEYVLCALSVGHHAVASLPRSPATIMTLAVMHEMEAVRMLLVSAIAQVQLRDGQPVHTLH
;
A
#
# COMPACT_ATOMS: atom_id res chain seq x y z
N MET A 1 -29.35 -8.09 27.96
CA MET A 1 -28.95 -9.10 26.95
C MET A 1 -28.37 -8.34 25.77
N LEU A 2 -27.04 -8.36 25.61
CA LEU A 2 -26.39 -7.84 24.41
C LEU A 2 -26.63 -8.89 23.31
N LYS A 3 -27.55 -8.61 22.39
CA LYS A 3 -27.65 -9.41 21.16
C LYS A 3 -26.29 -9.27 20.48
N LEU A 4 -25.57 -10.38 20.26
CA LEU A 4 -24.46 -10.38 19.32
C LEU A 4 -25.05 -9.95 17.98
N VAL A 5 -24.80 -8.69 17.62
CA VAL A 5 -25.08 -8.18 16.29
C VAL A 5 -24.01 -8.81 15.42
N PRO A 6 -24.37 -9.61 14.41
CA PRO A 6 -23.40 -10.07 13.43
C PRO A 6 -22.70 -8.85 12.85
N ASP A 7 -21.38 -8.90 12.72
CA ASP A 7 -20.65 -7.85 12.01
C ASP A 7 -21.34 -7.58 10.68
N PRO A 8 -21.55 -6.30 10.31
CA PRO A 8 -22.24 -5.97 9.07
C PRO A 8 -21.53 -6.70 7.91
N PRO A 9 -22.30 -7.24 6.94
CA PRO A 9 -21.69 -7.91 5.80
C PRO A 9 -20.72 -6.93 5.16
N PHE A 10 -19.48 -7.38 4.92
CA PHE A 10 -18.47 -6.61 4.18
C PHE A 10 -19.19 -5.94 3.02
N SER A 11 -19.35 -4.62 3.12
CA SER A 11 -19.95 -3.85 2.05
C SER A 11 -19.05 -4.10 0.85
N ASN A 12 -19.63 -4.58 -0.26
CA ASN A 12 -18.99 -4.57 -1.58
C ASN A 12 -18.80 -3.10 -2.04
N ASP A 13 -18.23 -2.26 -1.17
CA ASP A 13 -17.88 -0.90 -1.48
C ASP A 13 -16.61 -0.98 -2.34
N PRO A 14 -16.65 -0.50 -3.59
CA PRO A 14 -15.47 -0.47 -4.44
C PRO A 14 -14.29 0.28 -3.79
N SER A 15 -14.54 1.12 -2.78
CA SER A 15 -13.52 1.84 -2.01
C SER A 15 -12.67 0.91 -1.15
N HIS A 16 -13.26 -0.10 -0.49
CA HIS A 16 -12.52 -1.12 0.27
C HIS A 16 -11.65 -2.00 -0.63
N HIS A 17 -12.18 -2.41 -1.79
CA HIS A 17 -11.39 -3.17 -2.77
C HIS A 17 -10.17 -2.40 -3.29
N LEU A 18 -10.30 -1.07 -3.45
CA LEU A 18 -9.19 -0.22 -3.85
C LEU A 18 -8.14 -0.09 -2.74
N GLU A 19 -8.57 0.13 -1.49
CA GLU A 19 -7.66 0.19 -0.34
C GLU A 19 -6.85 -1.10 -0.17
N ASP A 20 -7.51 -2.26 -0.25
CA ASP A 20 -6.86 -3.56 -0.17
C ASP A 20 -5.83 -3.74 -1.31
N THR A 21 -6.20 -3.33 -2.53
CA THR A 21 -5.29 -3.40 -3.69
C THR A 21 -4.06 -2.51 -3.50
N LEU A 22 -4.25 -1.28 -3.00
CA LEU A 22 -3.15 -0.35 -2.74
C LEU A 22 -2.25 -0.84 -1.60
N THR A 23 -2.85 -1.41 -0.55
CA THR A 23 -2.13 -2.03 0.58
C THR A 23 -1.29 -3.20 0.08
N GLN A 24 -1.87 -4.09 -0.72
CA GLN A 24 -1.16 -5.21 -1.32
C GLN A 24 -0.02 -4.76 -2.24
N ALA A 25 -0.22 -3.69 -3.03
CA ALA A 25 0.83 -3.11 -3.85
C ALA A 25 1.99 -2.58 -2.99
N ALA A 26 1.70 -1.95 -1.85
CA ALA A 26 2.72 -1.45 -0.93
C ALA A 26 3.56 -2.61 -0.32
N GLU A 27 2.93 -3.74 -0.02
CA GLU A 27 3.64 -4.96 0.42
C GLU A 27 4.57 -5.51 -0.65
N TYR A 28 4.15 -5.56 -1.91
CA TYR A 28 5.01 -5.98 -3.01
C TYR A 28 6.21 -5.05 -3.20
N VAL A 29 6.02 -3.74 -3.08
CA VAL A 29 7.12 -2.77 -3.16
C VAL A 29 8.10 -2.95 -2.00
N LEU A 30 7.62 -3.17 -0.77
CA LEU A 30 8.47 -3.49 0.37
C LEU A 30 9.29 -4.78 0.16
N CYS A 31 8.66 -5.81 -0.41
CA CYS A 31 9.35 -7.05 -0.77
C CYS A 31 10.45 -6.79 -1.81
N ALA A 32 10.14 -6.04 -2.87
CA ALA A 32 11.11 -5.67 -3.91
C ALA A 32 12.30 -4.88 -3.34
N LEU A 33 12.04 -3.92 -2.45
CA LEU A 33 13.08 -3.14 -1.75
C LEU A 33 13.97 -4.06 -0.89
N SER A 34 13.37 -4.98 -0.13
CA SER A 34 14.11 -5.95 0.69
C SER A 34 15.04 -6.82 -0.15
N VAL A 35 14.52 -7.37 -1.26
CA VAL A 35 15.32 -8.15 -2.21
C VAL A 35 16.43 -7.30 -2.83
N GLY A 36 16.13 -6.05 -3.21
CA GLY A 36 17.12 -5.11 -3.74
C GLY A 36 18.24 -4.82 -2.74
N HIS A 37 17.91 -4.53 -1.49
CA HIS A 37 18.88 -4.32 -0.42
C HIS A 37 19.76 -5.56 -0.23
N HIS A 38 19.16 -6.75 -0.21
CA HIS A 38 19.90 -8.00 -0.09
C HIS A 38 20.83 -8.24 -1.29
N ALA A 39 20.37 -7.99 -2.52
CA ALA A 39 21.16 -8.13 -3.73
C ALA A 39 22.37 -7.19 -3.73
N VAL A 40 22.17 -5.91 -3.40
CA VAL A 40 23.25 -4.91 -3.33
C VAL A 40 24.26 -5.23 -2.22
N ALA A 41 23.81 -5.78 -1.09
CA ALA A 41 24.69 -6.15 0.02
C ALA A 41 25.49 -7.43 -0.23
N SER A 42 24.95 -8.38 -1.01
CA SER A 42 25.56 -9.69 -1.27
C SER A 42 26.44 -9.73 -2.51
N LEU A 43 26.16 -8.90 -3.51
CA LEU A 43 26.89 -8.89 -4.78
C LEU A 43 28.06 -7.89 -4.76
N PRO A 44 29.14 -8.16 -5.50
CA PRO A 44 30.21 -7.19 -5.68
C PRO A 44 29.71 -5.96 -6.44
N ARG A 45 30.32 -4.80 -6.16
CA ARG A 45 30.00 -3.55 -6.83
C ARG A 45 30.22 -3.67 -8.34
N SER A 46 29.14 -3.51 -9.09
CA SER A 46 29.08 -3.62 -10.55
C SER A 46 28.07 -2.61 -11.13
N PRO A 47 28.12 -2.32 -12.45
CA PRO A 47 27.09 -1.49 -13.10
C PRO A 47 25.67 -1.97 -12.81
N ALA A 48 25.45 -3.29 -12.76
CA ALA A 48 24.17 -3.88 -12.41
C ALA A 48 23.72 -3.50 -11.00
N THR A 49 24.58 -3.64 -9.97
CA THR A 49 24.23 -3.21 -8.59
C THR A 49 23.98 -1.71 -8.47
N ILE A 50 24.63 -0.89 -9.29
CA ILE A 50 24.37 0.56 -9.35
C ILE A 50 23.00 0.85 -9.96
N MET A 51 22.62 0.14 -11.02
CA MET A 51 21.27 0.20 -11.58
C MET A 51 20.22 -0.31 -10.58
N THR A 52 20.52 -1.37 -9.82
CA THR A 52 19.63 -1.86 -8.75
C THR A 52 19.40 -0.79 -7.69
N LEU A 53 20.43 -0.06 -7.26
CA LEU A 53 20.27 1.07 -6.34
C LEU A 53 19.36 2.17 -6.89
N ALA A 54 19.47 2.48 -8.19
CA ALA A 54 18.56 3.44 -8.83
C ALA A 54 17.11 2.93 -8.86
N VAL A 55 16.89 1.66 -9.22
CA VAL A 55 15.56 1.03 -9.18
C VAL A 55 14.98 1.06 -7.77
N MET A 56 15.78 0.77 -6.74
CA MET A 56 15.35 0.85 -5.35
C MET A 56 14.93 2.26 -4.94
N HIS A 57 15.65 3.29 -5.40
CA HIS A 57 15.26 4.67 -5.15
C HIS A 57 13.88 5.00 -5.74
N GLU A 58 13.63 4.60 -6.99
CA GLU A 58 12.32 4.77 -7.63
C GLU A 58 11.22 3.96 -6.91
N MET A 59 11.53 2.76 -6.43
CA MET A 59 10.60 1.94 -5.63
C MET A 59 10.24 2.60 -4.30
N GLU A 60 11.17 3.30 -3.64
CA GLU A 60 10.86 4.08 -2.43
C GLU A 60 9.93 5.27 -2.75
N ALA A 61 10.14 5.94 -3.90
CA ALA A 61 9.23 6.99 -4.36
C ALA A 61 7.81 6.43 -4.61
N VAL A 62 7.70 5.28 -5.27
CA VAL A 62 6.42 4.57 -5.47
C VAL A 62 5.78 4.22 -4.12
N ARG A 63 6.56 3.75 -3.15
CA ARG A 63 6.05 3.44 -1.81
C ARG A 63 5.44 4.68 -1.13
N MET A 64 6.09 5.83 -1.21
CA MET A 64 5.54 7.08 -0.66
C MET A 64 4.23 7.49 -1.36
N LEU A 65 4.14 7.31 -2.68
CA LEU A 65 2.91 7.57 -3.43
C LEU A 65 1.77 6.63 -3.00
N LEU A 66 2.07 5.35 -2.77
CA LEU A 66 1.09 4.37 -2.30
C LEU A 66 0.58 4.70 -0.90
N VAL A 67 1.47 5.08 0.04
CA VAL A 67 1.06 5.53 1.38
C VAL A 67 0.13 6.75 1.29
N SER A 68 0.47 7.72 0.43
CA SER A 68 -0.39 8.88 0.18
C SER A 68 -1.75 8.49 -0.42
N ALA A 69 -1.75 7.57 -1.38
CA ALA A 69 -2.98 7.09 -2.02
C ALA A 69 -3.90 6.38 -1.02
N ILE A 70 -3.36 5.50 -0.18
CA ILE A 70 -4.10 4.81 0.89
C ILE A 70 -4.73 5.84 1.84
N ALA A 71 -3.95 6.83 2.29
CA ALA A 71 -4.46 7.88 3.17
C ALA A 71 -5.62 8.68 2.54
N GLN A 72 -5.58 8.92 1.23
CA GLN A 72 -6.67 9.60 0.50
C GLN A 72 -7.93 8.74 0.39
N VAL A 73 -7.80 7.43 0.19
CA VAL A 73 -8.95 6.50 0.17
C VAL A 73 -9.62 6.45 1.54
N GLN A 74 -8.83 6.31 2.61
CA GLN A 74 -9.35 6.30 3.99
C GLN A 74 -10.08 7.61 4.37
N LEU A 75 -9.56 8.76 3.93
CA LEU A 75 -10.21 10.04 4.16
C LEU A 75 -11.58 10.13 3.46
N ARG A 76 -11.71 9.53 2.26
CA ARG A 76 -12.96 9.51 1.49
C ARG A 76 -14.02 8.62 2.15
N ASP A 77 -13.63 7.47 2.69
CA ASP A 77 -14.54 6.57 3.41
C ASP A 77 -14.97 7.13 4.77
N GLY A 78 -14.16 8.00 5.37
CA GLY A 78 -14.47 8.70 6.62
C GLY A 78 -15.41 9.90 6.50
N GLN A 79 -15.85 10.30 5.30
CA GLN A 79 -16.82 11.40 5.12
C GLN A 79 -18.25 10.90 5.38
N PRO A 80 -18.93 11.35 6.46
CA PRO A 80 -20.33 11.03 6.65
C PRO A 80 -21.12 11.70 5.53
N VAL A 81 -21.83 10.90 4.74
CA VAL A 81 -22.84 11.37 3.79
C VAL A 81 -23.84 12.20 4.59
N HIS A 82 -23.69 13.52 4.53
CA HIS A 82 -24.60 14.47 5.18
C HIS A 82 -25.96 14.35 4.48
N THR A 83 -26.77 13.42 4.97
CA THR A 83 -28.15 13.26 4.53
C THR A 83 -28.93 14.37 5.22
N LEU A 84 -28.97 15.54 4.58
CA LEU A 84 -29.88 16.61 4.96
C LEU A 84 -31.29 16.16 4.59
N HIS A 85 -32.09 15.84 5.60
CA HIS A 85 -33.54 15.68 5.52
C HIS A 85 -34.20 16.77 6.38
#